data_AF-A0A7S0B7S4-F1
#
_entry.id   AF-A0A7S0B7S4-F1
#
_cell.length_a   1.000
_cell.length_b   1.000
_cell.length_c   1.000
_cell.angle_alpha   90.00
_cell.angle_beta   90.00
_cell.angle_gamma   90.00
#
_symmetry.space_group_name_H-M   'P 1'
#
loop_
_entity.id
_entity.type
_entity.pdbx_description
1 polymer ?
#
loop_
_entity_poly.entity_id
_entity_poly.type
_entity_poly.pdbx_seq_one_letter_code
_entity_poly.pdbx_strand_id
1 'polypeptide(L)'
;PPLYRTSTPQLGMAATLLTSAQYQPLRVSPHLSDTFMWNGRPCKGNELHRAALDDCHDKAARLLGEKPHLVHSRFFYQTKFRGKEQEGSGEAIHLAASRGHVRAVELLLSHGAQLDAWVTRDNQPHYDVMCAAVFAEGNGGDETMVRYLLEKRAPLTRNLDGRTPLHL
;
A
#
# COMPACT_ATOMS: atom_id res chain seq x y z
N PRO A 1 -45.66 -33.29 -46.73
CA PRO A 1 -44.74 -32.29 -47.35
C PRO A 1 -45.16 -30.86 -46.97
N PRO A 2 -44.26 -29.84 -46.88
CA PRO A 2 -42.81 -29.78 -47.16
C PRO A 2 -41.93 -29.48 -45.90
N LEU A 3 -40.72 -30.04 -45.81
CA LEU A 3 -39.38 -29.39 -45.90
C LEU A 3 -39.16 -28.13 -45.02
N TYR A 4 -38.24 -28.19 -44.04
CA TYR A 4 -36.97 -27.42 -44.01
C TYR A 4 -36.14 -27.68 -42.72
N ARG A 5 -34.88 -28.05 -42.97
CA ARG A 5 -33.61 -27.97 -42.21
C ARG A 5 -33.53 -27.38 -40.78
N THR A 6 -32.86 -28.17 -39.94
CA THR A 6 -31.72 -27.87 -39.04
C THR A 6 -31.77 -26.67 -38.08
N SER A 7 -31.57 -26.92 -36.78
CA SER A 7 -30.33 -26.60 -36.06
C SER A 7 -30.52 -26.72 -34.55
N THR A 8 -29.67 -27.54 -33.92
CA THR A 8 -29.44 -27.57 -32.47
C THR A 8 -28.77 -26.27 -32.02
N PRO A 9 -29.25 -25.56 -30.99
CA PRO A 9 -28.52 -24.43 -30.43
C PRO A 9 -27.38 -24.95 -29.54
N GLN A 10 -26.14 -24.76 -29.99
CA GLN A 10 -24.97 -24.86 -29.12
C GLN A 10 -25.02 -23.70 -28.11
N LEU A 11 -24.83 -24.01 -26.82
CA LEU A 11 -24.61 -23.03 -25.77
C LEU A 11 -23.34 -22.23 -26.10
N GLY A 12 -23.53 -20.98 -26.52
CA GLY A 12 -22.47 -20.00 -26.65
C GLY A 12 -22.03 -19.51 -25.26
N MET A 13 -20.83 -19.91 -24.86
CA MET A 13 -20.09 -19.32 -23.74
C MET A 13 -19.72 -17.88 -24.11
N ALA A 14 -20.49 -16.90 -23.66
CA ALA A 14 -20.11 -15.49 -23.74
C ALA A 14 -19.11 -15.17 -22.63
N ALA A 15 -17.82 -15.42 -22.90
CA ALA A 15 -16.73 -14.89 -22.11
C ALA A 15 -16.58 -13.39 -22.41
N THR A 16 -17.14 -12.55 -21.55
CA THR A 16 -16.91 -11.10 -21.60
C THR A 16 -15.46 -10.83 -21.21
N LEU A 17 -14.63 -10.56 -22.22
CA LEU A 17 -13.25 -10.09 -22.08
C LEU A 17 -13.26 -8.70 -21.44
N LEU A 18 -12.98 -8.62 -20.14
CA LEU A 18 -12.55 -7.37 -19.53
C LEU A 18 -11.15 -7.04 -20.04
N THR A 19 -11.10 -5.91 -20.72
CA THR A 19 -9.99 -5.38 -21.49
C THR A 19 -8.77 -5.16 -20.58
N SER A 20 -7.61 -5.61 -21.06
CA SER A 20 -6.30 -5.35 -20.50
C SER A 20 -6.10 -3.85 -20.25
N ALA A 21 -6.18 -3.43 -18.98
CA ALA A 21 -5.66 -2.13 -18.56
C ALA A 21 -4.19 -2.06 -18.97
N GLN A 22 -3.86 -1.05 -19.76
CA GLN A 22 -2.56 -0.86 -20.36
C GLN A 22 -1.48 -0.82 -19.26
N TYR A 23 -0.58 -1.80 -19.31
CA TYR A 23 0.66 -1.81 -18.54
C TYR A 23 1.53 -0.64 -18.98
N GLN A 24 1.62 0.40 -18.15
CA GLN A 24 2.73 1.34 -18.19
C GLN A 24 3.66 0.96 -17.03
N PRO A 25 4.91 0.54 -17.28
CA PRO A 25 5.88 0.40 -16.21
C PRO A 25 6.04 1.77 -15.56
N LEU A 26 5.90 1.83 -14.24
CA LEU A 26 6.17 3.03 -13.45
C LEU A 26 7.57 3.52 -13.80
N ARG A 27 7.67 4.57 -14.63
CA ARG A 27 8.93 5.24 -14.89
C ARG A 27 9.40 5.76 -13.54
N VAL A 28 10.56 5.27 -13.09
CA VAL A 28 11.27 5.81 -11.94
C VAL A 28 11.42 7.30 -12.18
N SER A 29 10.62 8.11 -11.48
CA SER A 29 10.68 9.56 -11.60
C SER A 29 12.00 10.03 -10.97
N PRO A 30 12.78 10.91 -11.63
CA PRO A 30 14.12 11.31 -11.18
C PRO A 30 14.13 12.19 -9.90
N HIS A 31 13.04 12.22 -9.15
CA HIS A 31 12.85 13.01 -7.94
C HIS A 31 12.85 12.17 -6.64
N LEU A 32 13.26 10.90 -6.68
CA LEU A 32 13.56 10.10 -5.48
C LEU A 32 14.90 10.56 -4.88
N SER A 33 14.91 11.72 -4.23
CA SER A 33 16.13 12.39 -3.76
C SER A 33 16.60 11.95 -2.37
N ASP A 34 15.86 11.05 -1.69
CA ASP A 34 16.15 10.69 -0.31
C ASP A 34 16.22 9.20 -0.07
N THR A 35 17.31 8.77 0.56
CA THR A 35 17.45 7.44 1.13
C THR A 35 17.21 7.48 2.63
N PHE A 36 16.55 6.46 3.16
CA PHE A 36 16.31 6.29 4.60
C PHE A 36 16.28 4.80 4.96
N MET A 37 16.37 4.48 6.25
CA MET A 37 16.38 3.10 6.74
C MET A 37 15.04 2.75 7.38
N TRP A 38 14.37 1.72 6.90
CA TRP A 38 13.15 1.18 7.50
C TRP A 38 13.33 -0.33 7.72
N ASN A 39 13.15 -0.78 8.96
CA ASN A 39 13.38 -2.17 9.39
C ASN A 39 14.77 -2.71 8.99
N GLY A 40 15.80 -1.87 9.06
CA GLY A 40 17.17 -2.23 8.66
C GLY A 40 17.37 -2.32 7.13
N ARG A 41 16.37 -1.94 6.33
CA ARG A 41 16.44 -1.95 4.87
C ARG A 41 16.62 -0.54 4.31
N PRO A 42 17.53 -0.35 3.33
CA PRO A 42 17.61 0.90 2.61
C PRO A 42 16.36 1.10 1.75
N CYS A 43 15.71 2.24 1.94
CA CYS A 43 14.54 2.67 1.20
C CYS A 43 14.88 3.90 0.36
N LYS A 44 14.28 4.02 -0.82
CA LYS A 44 14.31 5.20 -1.67
C LYS A 44 12.94 5.87 -1.63
N GLY A 45 12.89 7.14 -1.27
CA GLY A 45 11.66 7.90 -1.20
C GLY A 45 11.93 9.40 -1.26
N ASN A 46 11.17 10.14 -0.47
CA ASN A 46 11.27 11.60 -0.36
C ASN A 46 11.18 12.02 1.10
N GLU A 47 11.29 13.33 1.34
CA GLU A 47 11.29 13.89 2.69
C GLU A 47 10.01 13.61 3.49
N LEU A 48 8.85 13.43 2.86
CA LEU A 48 7.61 13.12 3.57
C LEU A 48 7.69 11.72 4.19
N HIS A 49 8.25 10.75 3.47
CA HIS A 49 8.47 9.41 4.00
C HIS A 49 9.39 9.42 5.23
N ARG A 50 10.48 10.19 5.18
CA ARG A 50 11.38 10.36 6.32
C ARG A 50 10.69 11.05 7.49
N ALA A 51 9.96 12.13 7.23
CA ALA A 51 9.22 12.84 8.27
C ALA A 51 8.17 11.95 8.95
N ALA A 52 7.46 11.12 8.17
CA ALA A 52 6.50 10.16 8.69
C ALA A 52 7.15 9.02 9.47
N LEU A 53 8.39 8.64 9.15
CA LEU A 53 9.14 7.62 9.88
C LEU A 53 9.75 8.14 11.19
N ASP A 54 10.22 9.39 11.19
CA ASP A 54 10.91 10.04 12.31
C ASP A 54 9.95 10.78 13.26
N ASP A 55 8.64 10.68 13.06
CA ASP A 55 7.58 11.41 13.80
C ASP A 55 7.73 12.95 13.76
N CYS A 56 8.24 13.48 12.64
CA CYS A 56 8.50 14.91 12.48
C CYS A 56 7.27 15.66 11.91
N HIS A 57 6.32 15.96 12.80
CA HIS A 57 5.04 16.61 12.44
C HIS A 57 5.19 17.93 11.68
N ASP A 58 6.05 18.83 12.13
CA ASP A 58 6.20 20.17 11.51
C ASP A 58 6.74 20.05 10.08
N LYS A 59 7.68 19.13 9.85
CA LYS A 59 8.22 18.87 8.53
C LYS A 59 7.17 18.22 7.63
N ALA A 60 6.43 17.24 8.13
CA ALA A 60 5.35 16.60 7.38
C ALA A 60 4.26 17.61 6.99
N ALA A 61 3.83 18.46 7.92
CA ALA A 61 2.79 19.46 7.69
C ALA A 61 3.23 20.52 6.66
N ARG A 62 4.47 21.02 6.80
CA ARG A 62 5.05 21.95 5.82
C ARG A 62 5.12 21.33 4.42
N LEU A 63 5.62 20.10 4.30
CA LEU A 63 5.74 19.40 3.02
C LEU A 63 4.37 19.15 2.37
N LEU A 64 3.36 18.77 3.14
CA LEU A 64 2.01 18.54 2.64
C LEU A 64 1.29 19.85 2.27
N GLY A 65 1.60 20.96 2.94
CA GLY A 65 1.13 22.29 2.57
C GLY A 65 1.76 22.80 1.27
N GLU A 66 3.08 22.61 1.10
CA GLU A 66 3.81 23.03 -0.10
C GLU A 66 3.55 22.10 -1.31
N LYS A 67 3.45 20.79 -1.06
CA LYS A 67 3.39 19.74 -2.09
C LYS A 67 2.36 18.65 -1.69
N PRO A 68 1.04 18.94 -1.80
CA PRO A 68 -0.02 18.01 -1.38
C PRO A 68 0.05 16.63 -2.06
N HIS A 69 0.50 16.59 -3.32
CA HIS A 69 0.64 15.34 -4.09
C HIS A 69 1.63 14.34 -3.47
N LEU A 70 2.49 14.76 -2.53
CA LEU A 70 3.38 13.86 -1.82
C LEU A 70 2.64 12.86 -0.94
N VAL A 71 1.40 13.14 -0.54
CA VAL A 71 0.62 12.26 0.35
C VAL A 71 0.48 10.83 -0.19
N HIS A 72 0.37 10.68 -1.52
CA HIS A 72 0.29 9.39 -2.23
C HIS A 72 1.61 8.97 -2.89
N SER A 73 2.69 9.71 -2.62
CA SER A 73 4.00 9.31 -3.12
C SER A 73 4.44 8.00 -2.48
N ARG A 74 5.19 7.21 -3.23
CA ARG A 74 5.64 5.88 -2.79
C ARG A 74 7.13 5.86 -2.52
N PHE A 75 7.52 5.23 -1.42
CA PHE A 75 8.89 4.78 -1.19
C PHE A 75 9.05 3.35 -1.73
N PHE A 76 10.29 2.98 -2.02
CA PHE A 76 10.67 1.68 -2.57
C PHE A 76 11.77 1.06 -1.74
N TYR A 77 11.75 -0.26 -1.59
CA TYR A 77 12.76 -1.02 -0.86
C TYR A 77 12.98 -2.38 -1.53
N GLN A 78 14.12 -3.00 -1.26
CA GLN A 78 14.40 -4.36 -1.70
C GLN A 78 14.18 -5.33 -0.55
N THR A 79 13.58 -6.49 -0.84
CA THR A 79 13.39 -7.57 0.12
C THR A 79 13.63 -8.93 -0.52
N LYS A 80 13.81 -9.95 0.31
CA LYS A 80 14.00 -11.32 -0.15
C LYS A 80 12.94 -12.22 0.49
N PHE A 81 12.07 -12.79 -0.33
CA PHE A 81 11.04 -13.72 0.10
C PHE A 81 11.23 -15.06 -0.60
N ARG A 82 11.30 -16.15 0.18
CA ARG A 82 11.52 -17.52 -0.32
C ARG A 82 12.68 -17.62 -1.33
N GLY A 83 13.77 -16.90 -1.06
CA GLY A 83 14.97 -16.91 -1.89
C GLY A 83 14.93 -15.99 -3.11
N LYS A 84 13.81 -15.35 -3.43
CA LYS A 84 13.66 -14.43 -4.56
C LYS A 84 13.75 -12.98 -4.10
N GLU A 85 14.51 -12.17 -4.82
CA GLU A 85 14.50 -10.71 -4.64
C GLU A 85 13.17 -10.15 -5.14
N GLN A 86 12.63 -9.21 -4.39
CA GLN A 86 11.38 -8.53 -4.69
C GLN A 86 11.53 -7.05 -4.41
N GLU A 87 10.93 -6.22 -5.26
CA GLU A 87 10.80 -4.79 -5.00
C GLU A 87 9.52 -4.54 -4.20
N GLY A 88 9.67 -3.97 -3.03
CA GLY A 88 8.55 -3.50 -2.21
C GLY A 88 8.31 -2.02 -2.41
N SER A 89 7.05 -1.58 -2.27
CA SER A 89 6.74 -0.15 -2.21
C SER A 89 5.61 0.16 -1.23
N GLY A 90 5.60 1.35 -0.66
CA GLY A 90 4.54 1.80 0.25
C GLY A 90 4.44 3.32 0.28
N GLU A 91 3.39 3.83 0.92
CA GLU A 91 3.20 5.28 1.16
C GLU A 91 3.61 5.67 2.58
N ALA A 92 3.78 6.97 2.83
CA ALA A 92 4.18 7.53 4.12
C ALA A 92 3.29 7.05 5.30
N ILE A 93 2.00 6.81 5.07
CA ILE A 93 1.07 6.33 6.11
C ILE A 93 1.46 4.95 6.65
N HIS A 94 2.06 4.08 5.83
CA HIS A 94 2.52 2.76 6.29
C HIS A 94 3.74 2.88 7.22
N LEU A 95 4.63 3.85 6.97
CA LEU A 95 5.78 4.10 7.83
C LEU A 95 5.32 4.62 9.20
N ALA A 96 4.42 5.60 9.21
CA ALA A 96 3.85 6.16 10.43
C ALA A 96 3.07 5.08 11.23
N ALA A 97 2.18 4.34 10.56
CA ALA A 97 1.43 3.24 11.17
C ALA A 97 2.38 2.17 11.74
N SER A 98 3.42 1.79 11.00
CA SER A 98 4.40 0.79 11.43
C SER A 98 5.19 1.16 12.69
N ARG A 99 5.23 2.44 13.06
CA ARG A 99 5.98 2.95 14.21
C ARG A 99 5.09 3.42 15.35
N GLY A 100 3.77 3.31 15.19
CA GLY A 100 2.82 3.81 16.20
C GLY A 100 2.66 5.33 16.21
N HIS A 101 3.10 6.03 15.15
CA HIS A 101 3.08 7.49 15.07
C HIS A 101 1.68 8.03 14.78
N VAL A 102 0.79 8.01 15.78
CA VAL A 102 -0.65 8.31 15.64
C VAL A 102 -0.88 9.69 15.03
N ARG A 103 -0.16 10.70 15.52
CA ARG A 103 -0.33 12.09 15.06
C ARG A 103 0.19 12.29 13.63
N ALA A 104 1.23 11.55 13.21
CA ALA A 104 1.64 11.51 11.80
C ALA A 104 0.58 10.83 10.91
N VAL A 105 -0.03 9.74 11.36
CA VAL A 105 -1.16 9.10 10.63
C VAL A 105 -2.36 10.05 10.53
N GLU A 106 -2.74 10.72 11.63
CA GLU A 106 -3.80 11.73 11.64
C GLU A 106 -3.56 12.83 10.61
N LEU A 107 -2.36 13.39 10.60
CA LEU A 107 -1.96 14.42 9.63
C LEU A 107 -2.01 13.91 8.18
N LEU A 108 -1.52 12.69 7.92
CA LEU A 108 -1.56 12.12 6.58
C LEU A 108 -3.01 11.89 6.10
N LEU A 109 -3.88 11.40 6.98
CA LEU A 109 -5.30 11.22 6.70
C LEU A 109 -6.00 12.57 6.41
N SER A 110 -5.69 13.63 7.17
CA SER A 110 -6.27 14.96 6.92
C SER A 110 -5.84 15.56 5.58
N HIS A 111 -4.76 15.05 5.00
CA HIS A 111 -4.26 15.42 3.67
C HIS A 111 -4.64 14.42 2.57
N GLY A 112 -5.53 13.46 2.85
CA GLY A 112 -6.10 12.55 1.84
C GLY A 112 -5.43 11.19 1.71
N ALA A 113 -4.48 10.83 2.60
CA ALA A 113 -3.99 9.46 2.66
C ALA A 113 -5.14 8.48 2.92
N GLN A 114 -5.00 7.25 2.44
CA GLN A 114 -6.06 6.24 2.49
C GLN A 114 -5.71 5.13 3.48
N LEU A 115 -6.70 4.67 4.26
CA LEU A 115 -6.54 3.56 5.19
C LEU A 115 -6.43 2.20 4.49
N ASP A 116 -7.00 2.09 3.30
CA ASP A 116 -6.91 0.94 2.40
C ASP A 116 -5.76 1.07 1.39
N ALA A 117 -4.83 2.02 1.60
CA ALA A 117 -3.58 2.04 0.85
C ALA A 117 -2.79 0.75 1.11
N TRP A 118 -2.11 0.27 0.07
CA TRP A 118 -1.36 -0.98 0.12
C TRP A 118 0.13 -0.75 0.01
N VAL A 119 0.89 -1.45 0.85
CA VAL A 119 2.25 -1.85 0.52
C VAL A 119 2.17 -2.90 -0.58
N THR A 120 3.04 -2.84 -1.58
CA THR A 120 3.16 -3.85 -2.63
C THR A 120 4.49 -4.60 -2.55
N ARG A 121 4.53 -5.80 -3.11
CA ARG A 121 5.76 -6.54 -3.48
C ARG A 121 5.62 -7.02 -4.91
N ASP A 122 6.58 -6.71 -5.77
CA ASP A 122 6.51 -6.95 -7.22
C ASP A 122 5.18 -6.47 -7.83
N ASN A 123 4.75 -5.28 -7.41
CA ASN A 123 3.48 -4.65 -7.78
C ASN A 123 2.20 -5.41 -7.39
N GLN A 124 2.30 -6.45 -6.56
CA GLN A 124 1.13 -7.13 -5.98
C GLN A 124 0.81 -6.53 -4.59
N PRO A 125 -0.47 -6.23 -4.28
CA PRO A 125 -0.87 -5.73 -2.96
C PRO A 125 -0.43 -6.72 -1.88
N HIS A 126 0.39 -6.32 -0.93
CA HIS A 126 0.96 -7.17 0.11
C HIS A 126 0.22 -7.09 1.43
N TYR A 127 0.12 -5.88 1.99
CA TYR A 127 -0.63 -5.60 3.21
C TYR A 127 -1.05 -4.12 3.27
N ASP A 128 -2.09 -3.83 4.04
CA ASP A 128 -2.67 -2.48 4.19
C ASP A 128 -2.12 -1.73 5.43
N VAL A 129 -2.66 -0.53 5.69
CA VAL A 129 -2.25 0.31 6.84
C VAL A 129 -2.50 -0.38 8.19
N MET A 130 -3.60 -1.12 8.33
CA MET A 130 -3.91 -1.85 9.56
C MET A 130 -2.89 -2.97 9.80
N CYS A 131 -2.58 -3.75 8.77
CA CYS A 131 -1.54 -4.77 8.86
C CYS A 131 -0.16 -4.17 9.12
N ALA A 132 0.15 -2.98 8.59
CA ALA A 132 1.38 -2.27 8.92
C ALA A 132 1.44 -1.93 10.42
N ALA A 133 0.34 -1.48 11.03
CA ALA A 133 0.29 -1.19 12.46
C ALA A 133 0.44 -2.43 13.34
N VAL A 134 -0.12 -3.57 12.92
CA VAL A 134 -0.04 -4.82 13.70
C VAL A 134 1.29 -5.55 13.49
N PHE A 135 1.71 -5.69 12.25
CA PHE A 135 2.89 -6.46 11.86
C PHE A 135 3.68 -5.73 10.78
N ALA A 136 4.51 -4.78 11.21
CA ALA A 136 5.47 -4.11 10.34
C ALA A 136 6.77 -4.93 10.20
N GLU A 137 6.67 -6.17 9.72
CA GLU A 137 7.83 -7.05 9.57
C GLU A 137 8.69 -7.15 10.86
N GLY A 138 8.04 -7.12 12.04
CA GLY A 138 8.68 -7.25 13.36
C GLY A 138 8.76 -6.00 14.22
N ASN A 139 8.32 -4.83 13.73
CA ASN A 139 8.34 -3.57 14.52
C ASN A 139 6.96 -2.93 14.75
N GLY A 140 5.87 -3.64 14.42
CA GLY A 140 4.50 -3.19 14.71
C GLY A 140 4.06 -3.55 16.13
N GLY A 141 2.77 -3.42 16.40
CA GLY A 141 2.14 -3.86 17.65
C GLY A 141 1.84 -2.74 18.65
N ASP A 142 1.90 -1.47 18.23
CA ASP A 142 1.48 -0.36 19.09
C ASP A 142 -0.04 -0.38 19.30
N GLU A 143 -0.46 -0.64 20.54
CA GLU A 143 -1.87 -0.78 20.90
C GLU A 143 -2.66 0.51 20.66
N THR A 144 -2.03 1.68 20.85
CA THR A 144 -2.65 2.99 20.66
C THR A 144 -2.95 3.23 19.18
N MET A 145 -2.00 2.93 18.31
CA MET A 145 -2.18 2.99 16.86
C MET A 145 -3.24 2.01 16.38
N VAL A 146 -3.22 0.77 16.85
CA VAL A 146 -4.24 -0.22 16.46
C VAL A 146 -5.64 0.25 16.89
N ARG A 147 -5.81 0.75 18.12
CA ARG A 147 -7.09 1.33 18.57
C ARG A 147 -7.49 2.52 17.70
N TYR A 148 -6.58 3.44 17.44
CA TYR A 148 -6.84 4.61 16.61
C TYR A 148 -7.32 4.23 15.20
N LEU A 149 -6.66 3.27 14.54
CA LEU A 149 -7.07 2.80 13.21
C LEU A 149 -8.44 2.11 13.24
N LEU A 150 -8.75 1.35 14.29
CA LEU A 150 -10.08 0.76 14.49
C LEU A 150 -11.16 1.84 14.65
N GLU A 151 -10.89 2.90 15.41
CA GLU A 151 -11.79 4.06 15.55
C GLU A 151 -12.02 4.78 14.22
N LYS A 152 -10.99 4.86 13.36
CA LYS A 152 -11.09 5.37 12.00
C LYS A 152 -11.73 4.40 11.00
N ARG A 153 -12.20 3.23 11.46
CA ARG A 153 -12.82 2.17 10.65
C ARG A 153 -11.89 1.65 9.56
N ALA A 154 -10.59 1.53 9.86
CA ALA A 154 -9.64 0.87 8.98
C ALA A 154 -10.13 -0.57 8.68
N PRO A 155 -10.03 -1.03 7.43
CA PRO A 155 -10.53 -2.34 7.06
C PRO A 155 -9.67 -3.44 7.68
N LEU A 156 -10.29 -4.57 8.03
CA LEU A 156 -9.60 -5.75 8.56
C LEU A 156 -9.33 -6.76 7.44
N THR A 157 -8.65 -6.31 6.37
CA THR A 157 -8.46 -7.11 5.16
C THR A 157 -7.46 -8.25 5.37
N ARG A 158 -7.40 -9.20 4.43
CA ARG A 158 -6.37 -10.24 4.42
C ARG A 158 -5.15 -9.74 3.66
N ASN A 159 -3.96 -10.01 4.18
CA ASN A 159 -2.70 -9.81 3.46
C ASN A 159 -2.48 -10.89 2.37
N LEU A 160 -1.38 -10.82 1.61
CA LEU A 160 -1.05 -11.82 0.57
C LEU A 160 -0.93 -13.26 1.09
N ASP A 161 -0.57 -13.43 2.36
CA ASP A 161 -0.48 -14.75 2.98
C ASP A 161 -1.85 -15.27 3.46
N GLY A 162 -2.94 -14.54 3.16
CA GLY A 162 -4.30 -14.87 3.56
C GLY A 162 -4.60 -14.60 5.04
N ARG A 163 -3.71 -13.92 5.77
CA ARG A 163 -3.84 -13.62 7.20
C ARG A 163 -4.57 -12.29 7.42
N THR A 164 -5.51 -12.26 8.35
CA THR A 164 -6.11 -11.00 8.84
C THR A 164 -5.18 -10.37 9.90
N PRO A 165 -5.37 -9.09 10.28
CA PRO A 165 -4.61 -8.47 11.35
C PRO A 165 -4.62 -9.29 12.65
N LEU A 166 -5.71 -9.97 13.00
CA LEU A 166 -5.79 -10.81 14.20
C LEU A 166 -4.90 -12.07 14.15
N HIS A 167 -4.50 -12.51 12.96
CA HIS A 167 -3.59 -13.66 12.80
C HIS A 167 -2.10 -13.28 12.83
N LEU A 168 -1.79 -11.98 12.82
CA LEU A 168 -0.43 -11.43 12.74
C LEU A 168 0.06 -11.03 14.14
#